data_AF-A0A972CSZ5-F1
#
_entry.id   AF-A0A972CSZ5-F1
#
_cell.length_a   1.000
_cell.length_b   1.000
_cell.length_c   1.000
_cell.angle_alpha   90.00
_cell.angle_beta   90.00
_cell.angle_gamma   90.00
#
_symmetry.space_group_name_H-M   'P 1'
#
loop_
_entity.id
_entity.type
_entity.pdbx_description
1 polymer ?
#
loop_
_entity_poly.entity_id
_entity_poly.type
_entity_poly.pdbx_seq_one_letter_code
_entity_poly.pdbx_strand_id
1 'polypeptide(L)' 'MEHKNMEKHDQINSDYYVNRFITKETELTINIKKMKNPAYLLEQLYLLKQKDELSDDEKNEEVRKIMSDYMR' A
#
# COMPACT_ATOMS: atom_id res chain seq x y z
N MET A 1 -32.49 -24.15 0.62
CA MET A 1 -32.83 -22.83 1.17
C MET A 1 -31.56 -22.00 1.14
N GLU A 2 -31.51 -21.03 0.24
CA GLU A 2 -30.40 -20.08 0.10
C GLU A 2 -30.46 -19.09 1.27
N HIS A 3 -29.43 -19.07 2.11
CA HIS A 3 -29.23 -17.99 3.06
C HIS A 3 -28.21 -17.01 2.48
N LYS A 4 -28.73 -16.00 1.78
CA LYS A 4 -28.08 -14.71 1.57
C LYS A 4 -27.74 -14.14 2.95
N ASN A 5 -26.46 -14.03 3.28
CA ASN A 5 -26.03 -13.18 4.40
C ASN A 5 -25.36 -11.93 3.82
N MET A 6 -26.06 -10.82 4.03
CA MET A 6 -25.79 -9.47 3.58
C MET A 6 -24.38 -9.02 3.99
N GLU A 7 -23.63 -8.56 2.99
CA GLU A 7 -22.41 -7.77 3.18
C GLU A 7 -22.78 -6.47 3.92
N LYS A 8 -22.49 -6.41 5.22
CA LYS A 8 -22.41 -5.13 5.91
C LYS A 8 -21.07 -4.51 5.52
N HIS A 9 -21.14 -3.53 4.63
CA HIS A 9 -20.07 -2.59 4.38
C HIS A 9 -19.84 -1.76 5.66
N ASP A 10 -19.03 -2.30 6.57
CA ASP A 10 -18.45 -1.53 7.65
C ASP A 10 -17.55 -0.45 7.03
N GLN A 11 -17.62 0.76 7.59
CA GLN A 11 -17.01 2.00 7.09
C GLN A 11 -15.60 1.75 6.55
N ILE A 12 -15.46 1.91 5.23
CA ILE A 12 -14.23 1.64 4.50
C ILE A 12 -13.21 2.71 4.91
N ASN A 13 -12.32 2.37 5.83
CA ASN A 13 -11.07 3.10 5.97
C ASN A 13 -10.35 2.99 4.61
N SER A 14 -10.22 4.11 3.89
CA SER A 14 -9.79 4.18 2.49
C SER A 14 -8.47 3.44 2.23
N ASP A 15 -7.63 3.39 3.25
CA ASP A 15 -6.24 2.98 3.19
C ASP A 15 -6.05 1.46 3.35
N TYR A 16 -7.13 0.73 3.63
CA TYR A 16 -7.09 -0.71 3.84
C TYR A 16 -8.18 -1.44 3.06
N TYR A 17 -7.85 -2.63 2.56
CA TYR A 17 -8.83 -3.64 2.18
C TYR A 17 -9.01 -4.58 3.37
N VAL A 18 -10.25 -4.68 3.88
CA VAL A 18 -10.60 -5.58 4.98
C VAL A 18 -11.39 -6.75 4.40
N ASN A 19 -10.84 -7.96 4.49
CA ASN A 19 -11.51 -9.19 4.07
C ASN A 19 -11.83 -10.04 5.30
N ARG A 20 -13.10 -10.36 5.49
CA ARG A 20 -13.60 -11.15 6.62
C ARG A 20 -14.08 -12.51 6.12
N PHE A 21 -13.52 -13.58 6.67
CA PHE A 21 -13.93 -14.96 6.39
C PHE A 21 -14.53 -15.55 7.65
N ILE A 22 -15.80 -15.94 7.58
CA ILE A 22 -16.52 -16.57 8.69
C ILE A 22 -16.80 -18.02 8.31
N THR A 23 -16.28 -18.95 9.11
CA THR A 23 -16.62 -20.37 9.07
C THR A 23 -17.40 -20.74 10.34
N LYS A 24 -17.96 -21.96 10.42
CA LYS A 24 -18.76 -22.38 11.58
C LYS A 24 -18.00 -22.36 12.91
N GLU A 25 -16.67 -22.51 12.84
CA GLU A 25 -15.81 -22.70 14.01
C GLU A 25 -14.80 -21.56 14.19
N THR A 26 -14.61 -20.72 13.17
CA THR A 26 -13.55 -19.70 13.18
C THR A 26 -13.91 -18.49 12.35
N GLU A 27 -13.52 -17.33 12.86
CA GLU A 27 -13.56 -16.06 12.17
C GLU A 27 -12.13 -15.57 11.89
N LEU A 28 -11.83 -15.26 10.64
CA LEU A 28 -10.57 -14.68 10.20
C LEU A 28 -10.82 -13.30 9.61
N THR A 29 -10.08 -12.30 10.07
CA THR A 29 -10.05 -10.96 9.46
C THR A 29 -8.67 -10.68 8.91
N ILE A 30 -8.58 -10.42 7.61
CA ILE A 30 -7.36 -10.02 6.91
C ILE A 30 -7.44 -8.52 6.61
N ASN A 31 -6.47 -7.76 7.12
CA ASN A 31 -6.32 -6.33 6.83
C ASN A 31 -5.13 -6.13 5.89
N ILE A 32 -5.38 -5.69 4.67
CA ILE A 32 -4.34 -5.43 3.65
C ILE A 32 -4.22 -3.92 3.47
N LYS A 33 -3.05 -3.34 3.78
CA LYS A 33 -2.79 -1.92 3.52
C LYS A 33 -2.71 -1.67 2.02
N LYS A 34 -3.42 -0.65 1.53
CA LYS A 34 -3.27 -0.17 0.15
C LYS A 34 -1.94 0.53 0.03
N MET A 35 -1.08 0.04 -0.85
CA MET A 35 0.14 0.75 -1.21
C MET A 35 -0.16 1.82 -2.26
N LYS A 36 0.64 2.89 -2.27
CA LYS A 36 0.63 3.90 -3.33
C LYS A 36 0.89 3.25 -4.69
N ASN A 37 0.53 3.93 -5.77
CA ASN A 37 0.74 3.42 -7.13
C ASN A 37 2.24 3.18 -7.41
N PRO A 38 2.67 1.97 -7.81
CA PRO A 38 4.08 1.68 -8.11
C PRO A 38 4.68 2.58 -9.19
N ALA A 39 3.87 3.08 -10.14
CA ALA A 39 4.31 4.01 -11.16
C ALA A 39 4.84 5.33 -10.57
N TYR A 40 4.24 5.80 -9.47
CA TYR A 40 4.71 6.99 -8.76
C TYR A 40 6.13 6.79 -8.22
N LEU A 41 6.40 5.63 -7.59
CA LEU A 41 7.74 5.32 -7.10
C LEU A 41 8.78 5.30 -8.24
N LEU A 42 8.43 4.66 -9.36
CA LEU A 42 9.33 4.58 -10.52
C LEU A 42 9.61 5.95 -11.13
N GLU A 43 8.62 6.82 -11.21
CA GLU A 43 8.78 8.20 -11.68
C GLU A 43 9.77 8.98 -10.79
N GLN A 44 9.59 8.92 -9.47
CA GLN A 44 10.48 9.63 -8.54
C GLN A 44 11.93 9.13 -8.64
N LEU A 45 12.14 7.81 -8.74
CA LEU A 45 13.47 7.22 -8.90
C LEU A 45 14.11 7.58 -10.25
N TYR A 46 13.31 7.64 -11.32
CA TYR A 46 13.78 8.04 -12.65
C TYR A 46 14.23 9.51 -12.66
N LEU A 47 13.48 10.41 -12.03
CA LEU A 47 13.86 11.82 -11.88
C LEU A 47 15.13 11.98 -11.04
N LEU A 48 15.27 11.24 -9.95
CA LEU A 48 16.48 11.26 -9.12
C LEU A 48 17.72 10.81 -9.89
N LYS A 49 17.58 9.80 -10.75
CA LYS A 49 18.69 9.30 -11.58
C LYS A 49 19.27 10.41 -12.47
N GLN A 50 18.43 11.29 -13.00
CA GLN A 50 18.82 12.39 -13.90
C GLN A 50 19.52 13.56 -13.20
N LYS A 51 19.58 13.56 -11.87
CA LYS A 51 20.28 14.60 -11.09
C LYS A 51 21.78 14.34 -11.09
N ASP A 52 22.46 14.70 -12.17
CA ASP A 52 23.90 14.51 -12.32
C ASP A 52 24.72 15.40 -11.37
N GLU A 53 24.09 16.41 -10.76
CA GLU A 53 24.70 17.27 -9.74
C GLU A 53 24.86 16.60 -8.38
N LEU A 54 24.14 15.51 -8.11
CA LEU A 54 24.19 14.79 -6.83
C LEU A 54 25.22 13.66 -6.89
N SER A 55 25.99 13.54 -5.81
CA SER A 55 26.82 12.36 -5.57
C SER A 55 25.97 11.11 -5.30
N ASP A 56 26.58 9.93 -5.40
CA ASP A 56 25.90 8.66 -5.13
C ASP A 56 25.40 8.57 -3.68
N ASP A 57 26.15 9.12 -2.71
CA ASP A 57 25.75 9.15 -1.31
C ASP A 57 24.51 10.03 -1.08
N GLU A 58 24.45 11.19 -1.74
CA GLU A 58 23.28 12.07 -1.71
C GLU A 58 22.08 11.41 -2.39
N LYS A 59 22.28 10.75 -3.54
CA LYS A 59 21.21 9.99 -4.20
C LYS A 59 20.69 8.87 -3.31
N ASN A 60 21.56 8.15 -2.61
CA ASN A 60 21.14 7.08 -1.69
C ASN A 60 20.27 7.61 -0.55
N GLU A 61 20.57 8.80 -0.01
CA GLU A 61 19.75 9.42 1.01
C GLU A 61 18.39 9.86 0.48
N GLU A 62 18.33 10.40 -0.74
CA GLU A 62 17.06 10.73 -1.41
C GLU A 62 16.21 9.48 -1.71
N VAL A 63 16.84 8.37 -2.14
CA VAL A 63 16.13 7.09 -2.31
C VAL A 63 15.46 6.65 -1.01
N ARG A 64 16.13 6.77 0.14
CA ARG A 64 15.55 6.41 1.45
C ARG A 64 14.32 7.25 1.76
N LYS A 65 14.35 8.56 1.47
CA LYS A 65 13.21 9.46 1.65
C LYS A 65 12.04 9.08 0.75
N ILE A 66 12.30 8.85 -0.55
CA ILE A 66 11.29 8.44 -1.53
C ILE A 66 10.62 7.12 -1.10
N MET A 67 11.41 6.13 -0.68
CA MET A 67 10.90 4.83 -0.23
C MET A 67 10.08 4.96 1.06
N SER A 68 10.52 5.80 2.01
CA SER A 68 9.78 6.06 3.24
C SER A 68 8.44 6.72 2.95
N ASP A 69 8.39 7.70 2.04
CA ASP A 69 7.13 8.30 1.62
C ASP A 69 6.23 7.28 0.91
N TYR A 70 6.77 6.47 0.01
CA TYR A 70 5.99 5.48 -0.74
C TYR A 70 5.30 4.45 0.17
N MET A 71 5.95 4.06 1.27
CA MET A 71 5.45 3.06 2.22
C MET A 71 4.54 3.63 3.33
N ARG A 72 4.58 4.95 3.55
CA ARG A 72 3.67 5.64 4.47
C ARG A 72 2.24 5.64 3.93
#